data_AF-A0A2G7SNH0-F1
#
_entry.id   AF-A0A2G7SNH0-F1
#
_cell.length_a   1.000
_cell.length_b   1.000
_cell.length_c   1.000
_cell.angle_alpha   90.00
_cell.angle_beta   90.00
_cell.angle_gamma   90.00
#
_symmetry.space_group_name_H-M   'P 1'
#
loop_
_entity.id
_entity.type
_entity.pdbx_description
1 polymer ?
#
loop_
_entity_poly.entity_id
_entity_poly.type
_entity_poly.pdbx_seq_one_letter_code
_entity_poly.pdbx_strand_id
1 'polypeptide(L)'
;CPGGPRALAVDAAQRAPTDDSVAAASVAVAQAKALSTSASLLAGSKLFELAGTASTLAGQGLDRFWRNARTHTLHDPVRWKYHAVGNYVLNGIRPPRHGAL
;
A
#
# COMPACT_ATOMS: atom_id res chain seq x y z
N CYS A 1 7.66 12.86 1.63
CA CYS A 1 8.01 13.76 2.75
C CYS A 1 7.55 13.14 4.06
N PRO A 2 8.32 13.28 5.16
CA PRO A 2 7.81 12.97 6.49
C PRO A 2 6.52 13.78 6.72
N GLY A 3 5.44 13.14 7.15
CA GLY A 3 4.17 13.82 7.46
C GLY A 3 3.19 14.03 6.31
N GLY A 4 3.16 13.17 5.29
CA GLY A 4 2.07 13.21 4.30
C GLY A 4 0.68 13.08 4.95
N PRO A 5 -0.41 13.56 4.33
CA PRO A 5 -1.74 13.65 4.95
C PRO A 5 -2.27 12.32 5.50
N ARG A 6 -1.80 11.19 4.96
CA ARG A 6 -2.12 9.84 5.43
C ARG A 6 -1.42 9.46 6.74
N ALA A 7 -0.18 9.89 6.95
CA ALA A 7 0.55 9.65 8.20
C ALA A 7 -0.11 10.43 9.36
N LEU A 8 -0.56 11.65 9.08
CA LEU A 8 -1.28 12.47 10.05
C LEU A 8 -2.59 11.83 10.54
N ALA A 9 -3.28 11.05 9.69
CA ALA A 9 -4.50 10.34 10.09
C ALA A 9 -4.22 9.23 11.12
N VAL A 10 -3.10 8.50 10.96
CA VAL A 10 -2.68 7.48 11.93
C VAL A 10 -2.27 8.13 13.25
N ASP A 11 -1.50 9.21 13.20
CA ASP A 11 -1.09 9.96 14.40
C ASP A 11 -2.28 10.56 15.15
N ALA A 12 -3.31 11.01 14.43
CA ALA A 12 -4.56 11.49 15.02
C ALA A 12 -5.33 10.37 15.71
N ALA A 13 -5.46 9.21 15.07
CA ALA A 13 -6.13 8.04 15.66
C ALA A 13 -5.38 7.50 16.89
N GLN A 14 -4.06 7.55 16.91
CA GLN A 14 -3.27 7.18 18.09
C GLN A 14 -3.47 8.13 19.27
N ARG A 15 -3.56 9.45 19.01
CA ARG A 15 -3.78 10.45 20.06
C ARG A 15 -5.20 10.44 20.60
N ALA A 16 -6.20 10.22 19.74
CA ALA A 16 -7.61 10.20 20.11
C ALA A 16 -8.36 9.13 19.27
N PRO A 17 -8.49 7.89 19.78
CA PRO A 17 -9.07 6.78 19.04
C PRO A 17 -10.61 6.80 19.09
N THR A 18 -11.22 7.68 18.30
CA THR A 18 -12.67 7.67 18.02
C THR A 18 -12.94 6.77 16.83
N ASP A 19 -14.21 6.38 16.62
CA ASP A 19 -14.57 5.57 15.45
C ASP A 19 -14.24 6.27 14.13
N ASP A 20 -14.39 7.60 14.07
CA ASP A 20 -14.08 8.39 12.89
C ASP A 20 -12.58 8.50 12.65
N SER A 21 -11.78 8.74 13.69
CA SER A 21 -10.33 8.82 13.53
C SER A 21 -9.73 7.47 13.15
N VAL A 22 -10.22 6.38 13.74
CA VAL A 22 -9.81 5.01 13.40
C VAL A 22 -10.24 4.63 11.99
N ALA A 23 -11.45 4.99 11.56
CA ALA A 23 -11.91 4.77 10.19
C ALA A 23 -11.03 5.55 9.18
N ALA A 24 -10.78 6.83 9.44
CA ALA A 24 -9.91 7.66 8.60
C ALA A 24 -8.49 7.10 8.50
N ALA A 25 -7.91 6.66 9.62
CA ALA A 25 -6.59 6.01 9.64
C ALA A 25 -6.59 4.69 8.85
N SER A 26 -7.63 3.86 9.01
CA SER A 26 -7.76 2.59 8.29
C SER A 26 -7.86 2.78 6.78
N VAL A 27 -8.62 3.78 6.33
CA VAL A 27 -8.73 4.18 4.92
C VAL A 27 -7.39 4.72 4.40
N ALA A 28 -6.71 5.55 5.18
CA ALA A 28 -5.39 6.08 4.82
C ALA A 28 -4.35 4.96 4.64
N VAL A 29 -4.33 3.97 5.54
CA VAL A 29 -3.47 2.78 5.43
C VAL A 29 -3.86 1.91 4.23
N ALA A 30 -5.14 1.72 3.97
CA ALA A 30 -5.62 0.97 2.81
C ALA A 30 -5.18 1.62 1.49
N GLN A 31 -5.29 2.94 1.39
CA GLN A 31 -4.79 3.70 0.23
C GLN A 31 -3.28 3.59 0.08
N ALA A 32 -2.53 3.71 1.19
CA ALA A 32 -1.08 3.58 1.18
C ALA A 32 -0.66 2.18 0.69
N LYS A 33 -1.32 1.12 1.18
CA LYS A 33 -1.05 -0.26 0.75
C LYS A 33 -1.35 -0.47 -0.73
N ALA A 34 -2.47 0.05 -1.22
CA ALA A 34 -2.83 -0.06 -2.64
C ALA A 34 -1.78 0.62 -3.53
N LEU A 35 -1.38 1.83 -3.17
CA LEU A 35 -0.35 2.58 -3.91
C LEU A 35 1.02 1.89 -3.85
N SER A 36 1.45 1.44 -2.67
CA SER A 36 2.75 0.77 -2.52
C SER A 36 2.82 -0.57 -3.24
N THR A 37 1.69 -1.30 -3.32
CA THR A 37 1.59 -2.55 -4.08
C THR A 37 1.87 -2.30 -5.56
N SER A 38 1.16 -1.35 -6.17
CA SER A 38 1.35 -1.04 -7.59
C SER A 38 2.72 -0.42 -7.86
N ALA A 39 3.18 0.49 -7.01
CA ALA A 39 4.47 1.17 -7.19
C ALA A 39 5.65 0.20 -7.08
N SER A 40 5.65 -0.70 -6.10
CA SER A 40 6.75 -1.66 -5.90
C SER A 40 6.86 -2.66 -7.04
N LEU A 41 5.74 -3.21 -7.51
CA LEU A 41 5.71 -4.13 -8.65
C LEU A 41 6.15 -3.42 -9.94
N LEU A 42 5.63 -2.21 -10.20
CA LEU A 42 6.00 -1.43 -11.37
C LEU A 42 7.48 -1.08 -11.37
N ALA A 43 8.02 -0.58 -10.24
CA ALA A 43 9.43 -0.24 -10.11
C ALA A 43 10.33 -1.47 -10.31
N GLY A 44 9.97 -2.61 -9.69
CA GLY A 44 10.71 -3.86 -9.82
C GLY A 44 10.80 -4.37 -11.26
N SER A 45 9.77 -4.13 -12.08
CA SER A 45 9.78 -4.48 -13.51
C SER A 45 10.47 -3.41 -14.37
N LYS A 46 10.15 -2.13 -14.18
CA LYS A 46 10.66 -1.02 -15.00
C LYS A 46 12.16 -0.76 -14.83
N LEU A 47 12.73 -1.19 -13.69
CA LEU A 47 14.16 -1.12 -13.46
C LEU A 47 14.98 -1.75 -14.59
N PHE A 48 14.54 -2.87 -15.15
CA PHE A 48 15.25 -3.57 -16.23
C PHE A 48 15.16 -2.84 -17.58
N GLU A 49 14.01 -2.24 -17.87
CA GLU A 49 13.84 -1.42 -19.07
C GLU A 49 14.76 -0.20 -19.04
N LEU A 50 14.93 0.41 -17.87
CA LEU A 50 15.80 1.56 -17.67
C LEU A 50 17.29 1.20 -17.71
N ALA A 51 17.68 0.11 -17.07
CA ALA A 51 19.09 -0.26 -16.86
C ALA A 51 19.68 -1.13 -17.99
N GLY A 52 18.86 -1.63 -18.91
CA GLY A 52 19.30 -2.42 -20.05
C GLY A 52 19.73 -3.85 -19.72
N THR A 53 20.24 -4.58 -20.71
CA THR A 53 20.49 -6.03 -20.63
C THR A 53 21.42 -6.45 -19.49
N ALA A 54 22.44 -5.65 -19.17
CA ALA A 54 23.39 -5.95 -18.10
C ALA A 54 22.74 -6.05 -16.71
N SER A 55 21.56 -5.43 -16.52
CA SER A 55 20.80 -5.52 -15.27
C SER A 55 20.26 -6.92 -14.97
N THR A 56 20.22 -7.81 -15.97
CA THR A 56 19.77 -9.20 -15.83
C THR A 56 20.84 -10.15 -15.29
N LEU A 57 22.09 -9.70 -15.16
CA LEU A 57 23.18 -10.51 -14.64
C LEU A 57 22.88 -10.93 -13.19
N ALA A 58 23.01 -12.23 -12.91
CA ALA A 58 22.74 -12.80 -11.59
C ALA A 58 23.53 -12.10 -10.47
N GLY A 59 24.75 -11.62 -10.74
CA GLY A 59 25.57 -10.87 -9.80
C GLY A 59 24.96 -9.54 -9.32
N GLN A 60 24.03 -8.93 -10.07
CA GLN A 60 23.32 -7.72 -9.66
C GLN A 60 22.11 -8.06 -8.75
N GLY A 61 21.50 -9.23 -8.98
CA GLY A 61 20.38 -9.75 -8.21
C GLY A 61 19.17 -8.82 -8.14
N LEU A 62 18.95 -7.97 -9.14
CA LEU A 62 17.90 -6.93 -9.13
C LEU A 62 16.48 -7.51 -9.19
N ASP A 63 16.34 -8.72 -9.71
CA ASP A 63 15.08 -9.48 -9.77
C ASP A 63 14.53 -9.79 -8.37
N ARG A 64 15.38 -9.78 -7.33
CA ARG A 64 14.98 -9.99 -5.93
C ARG A 64 13.93 -8.99 -5.47
N PHE A 65 13.98 -7.74 -5.95
CA PHE A 65 13.05 -6.70 -5.54
C PHE A 65 11.63 -7.00 -6.04
N TRP A 66 11.51 -7.38 -7.31
CA TRP A 66 10.23 -7.78 -7.87
C TRP A 66 9.71 -9.06 -7.21
N ARG A 67 10.55 -10.08 -7.02
CA ARG A 67 10.15 -11.34 -6.36
C ARG A 67 9.66 -11.11 -4.93
N ASN A 68 10.39 -10.34 -4.14
CA ASN A 68 10.01 -10.02 -2.76
C ASN A 68 8.71 -9.23 -2.71
N ALA A 69 8.58 -8.18 -3.55
CA ALA A 69 7.35 -7.41 -3.65
C ALA A 69 6.17 -8.30 -4.06
N ARG A 70 6.35 -9.17 -5.06
CA ARG A 70 5.30 -10.07 -5.53
C ARG A 70 4.86 -11.04 -4.44
N THR A 71 5.79 -11.65 -3.73
CA THR A 71 5.46 -12.54 -2.61
C THR A 71 4.71 -11.79 -1.51
N HIS A 72 5.22 -10.64 -1.08
CA HIS A 72 4.65 -9.93 0.07
C HIS A 72 3.28 -9.30 -0.23
N THR A 73 3.09 -8.78 -1.44
CA THR A 73 1.81 -8.15 -1.85
C THR A 73 0.66 -9.14 -1.97
N LEU A 74 0.93 -10.46 -2.03
CA LEU A 74 -0.10 -11.50 -2.08
C LEU A 74 -0.75 -11.79 -0.72
N HIS A 75 -0.15 -11.36 0.40
CA HIS A 75 -0.69 -11.59 1.74
C HIS A 75 -2.13 -11.08 1.89
N ASP A 76 -2.39 -9.85 1.43
CA ASP A 76 -3.73 -9.26 1.45
C ASP A 76 -4.16 -8.86 0.03
N PRO A 77 -5.27 -9.41 -0.48
CA PRO A 77 -5.78 -9.08 -1.81
C PRO A 77 -6.13 -7.59 -1.94
N VAL A 78 -5.29 -6.83 -2.66
CA VAL A 78 -5.42 -5.37 -2.84
C VAL A 78 -6.78 -4.90 -3.37
N ARG A 79 -7.51 -5.76 -4.08
CA ARG A 79 -8.89 -5.49 -4.55
C ARG A 79 -9.84 -5.10 -3.43
N TRP A 80 -9.69 -5.68 -2.24
CA TRP A 80 -10.54 -5.36 -1.08
C TRP A 80 -10.20 -4.01 -0.47
N LYS A 81 -8.93 -3.59 -0.54
CA LYS A 81 -8.52 -2.23 -0.16
C LYS A 81 -9.21 -1.19 -1.03
N TYR A 82 -9.29 -1.40 -2.35
CA TYR A 82 -10.03 -0.49 -3.25
C TYR A 82 -11.52 -0.44 -2.92
N HIS A 83 -12.13 -1.60 -2.67
CA HIS A 83 -13.54 -1.67 -2.27
C HIS A 83 -13.80 -0.89 -0.96
N ALA A 84 -13.01 -1.14 0.09
CA ALA A 84 -13.16 -0.48 1.38
C ALA A 84 -12.95 1.05 1.29
N VAL A 85 -11.93 1.49 0.56
CA VAL A 85 -11.69 2.92 0.32
C VAL A 85 -12.85 3.54 -0.46
N GLY A 86 -13.32 2.88 -1.52
CA GLY A 86 -14.44 3.35 -2.33
C GLY A 86 -15.74 3.45 -1.53
N ASN A 87 -16.06 2.41 -0.75
CA ASN A 87 -17.26 2.38 0.08
C ASN A 87 -17.26 3.47 1.17
N TYR A 88 -16.09 3.76 1.74
CA TYR A 88 -15.94 4.87 2.68
C TYR A 88 -16.13 6.23 2.02
N VAL A 89 -15.46 6.47 0.88
CA VAL A 89 -15.48 7.77 0.20
C VAL A 89 -16.83 8.06 -0.45
N LEU A 90 -17.48 7.05 -1.03
CA LEU A 90 -18.72 7.24 -1.80
C LEU A 90 -19.97 7.10 -0.93
N ASN A 91 -19.97 6.17 0.04
CA ASN A 91 -21.18 5.84 0.81
C ASN A 91 -21.07 6.22 2.30
N GLY A 92 -19.92 6.72 2.76
CA GLY A 92 -19.70 7.04 4.18
C GLY A 92 -19.63 5.81 5.09
N ILE A 93 -19.56 4.61 4.53
CA ILE A 93 -19.56 3.36 5.30
C ILE A 93 -18.15 3.10 5.84
N ARG A 94 -18.02 3.07 7.17
CA ARG A 94 -16.74 2.83 7.84
C ARG A 94 -16.21 1.41 7.54
N PRO A 95 -14.90 1.25 7.30
CA PRO A 95 -14.31 -0.06 7.09
C PRO A 95 -14.39 -0.93 8.36
N PRO A 96 -14.53 -2.26 8.22
CA PRO A 96 -14.47 -3.17 9.36
C PRO A 96 -13.15 -3.04 10.13
N ARG A 97 -13.19 -3.17 11.46
CA ARG A 97 -12.03 -2.99 12.36
C ARG A 97 -11.05 -4.18 12.38
N HIS A 98 -11.25 -5.18 11.52
CA HIS A 98 -10.42 -6.38 11.48
C HIS A 98 -9.22 -6.14 10.55
N GLY A 99 -8.05 -6.69 10.90
CA GLY A 99 -6.78 -6.43 10.19
C GLY A 99 -6.78 -6.80 8.69
N ALA A 100 -7.72 -7.64 8.26
CA ALA A 100 -7.93 -8.05 6.88
C ALA A 100 -8.88 -7.11 6.13
N LEU A 101 -8.53 -5.82 6.03
CA LEU A 101 -9.06 -4.96 4.96
C LEU A 101 -8.42 -5.32 3.62
#